data_AF-A0A7Y2ITU3-F1
#
_entry.id   AF-A0A7Y2ITU3-F1
#
_cell.length_a   1.000
_cell.length_b   1.000
_cell.length_c   1.000
_cell.angle_alpha   90.00
_cell.angle_beta   90.00
_cell.angle_gamma   90.00
#
_symmetry.space_group_name_H-M   'P 1'
#
loop_
_entity.id
_entity.type
_entity.pdbx_description
1 polymer ?
#
loop_
_entity_poly.entity_id
_entity_poly.type
_entity_poly.pdbx_seq_one_letter_code
_entity_poly.pdbx_strand_id
1 'polypeptide(L)'
;MAVPDWTFVRRPRWIVGHVVAVAAIVVFIVLGMWQLTRLAERRDLNTLVTARMDMEVARLDSLTARYGFFEGLEFRRTFVTGRYLAEHEVMYLLVSRNGQSGHVLLTPLQLETGQVVLIERGWVPADSEGPPVPGAEPPSGDVTVTGMFLDPDDR
;
A
#
# COMPACT_ATOMS: atom_id res chain seq x y z
N MET A 1 -51.73 25.75 37.69
CA MET A 1 -50.75 25.08 36.80
C MET A 1 -50.71 25.86 35.49
N ALA A 2 -49.62 26.57 35.22
CA ALA A 2 -49.45 27.28 33.96
C ALA A 2 -49.18 26.26 32.85
N VAL A 3 -49.96 26.30 31.77
CA VAL A 3 -49.69 25.49 30.57
C VAL A 3 -48.51 26.12 29.85
N PRO A 4 -47.42 25.38 29.55
CA PRO A 4 -46.29 25.94 28.83
C PRO A 4 -46.73 26.41 27.43
N ASP A 5 -46.39 27.64 27.07
CA ASP A 5 -46.68 28.19 25.75
C ASP A 5 -45.61 27.77 24.74
N TRP A 6 -45.94 26.77 23.92
CA TRP A 6 -45.05 26.20 22.90
C TRP A 6 -45.06 26.98 21.57
N THR A 7 -45.77 28.11 21.48
CA THR A 7 -45.86 28.90 20.24
C THR A 7 -44.50 29.44 19.76
N PHE A 8 -43.50 29.53 20.64
CA PHE A 8 -42.13 29.92 20.27
C PHE A 8 -41.48 28.94 19.27
N VAL A 9 -41.86 27.65 19.31
CA VAL A 9 -41.35 26.59 18.41
C VAL A 9 -41.79 26.84 16.96
N ARG A 10 -42.90 27.54 16.76
CA ARG A 10 -43.42 27.92 15.44
C ARG A 10 -42.77 29.18 14.87
N ARG A 11 -41.88 29.85 15.61
CA ARG A 11 -41.14 31.01 15.06
C ARG A 11 -40.18 30.52 13.96
N PRO A 12 -40.05 31.24 12.83
CA PRO A 12 -39.26 30.78 11.68
C PRO A 12 -37.83 30.35 12.01
N ARG A 13 -37.19 31.06 12.95
CA ARG A 13 -35.84 30.74 13.46
C ARG A 13 -35.72 29.35 14.09
N TRP A 14 -36.74 28.87 14.81
CA TRP A 14 -36.74 27.54 15.43
C TRP A 14 -36.98 26.46 14.39
N ILE A 15 -37.87 26.70 13.41
CA ILE A 15 -38.10 25.79 12.29
C ILE A 15 -36.82 25.59 11.49
N VAL A 16 -36.12 26.67 11.14
CA VAL A 16 -34.81 26.60 10.45
C VAL A 16 -33.79 25.82 11.27
N GLY A 17 -33.71 26.06 12.58
CA GLY A 17 -32.83 25.30 13.48
C GLY A 17 -33.10 23.79 13.45
N HIS A 18 -34.37 23.37 13.50
CA HIS A 18 -34.73 21.95 13.40
C HIS A 18 -34.41 21.37 12.03
N VAL A 19 -34.65 22.11 10.95
CA VAL A 19 -34.30 21.66 9.58
C VAL A 19 -32.79 21.47 9.45
N VAL A 20 -31.99 22.41 9.96
CA VAL A 20 -30.52 22.29 9.96
C VAL A 20 -30.07 21.10 10.80
N ALA A 21 -30.66 20.89 11.99
CA ALA A 21 -30.34 19.75 12.83
C ALA A 21 -30.66 18.41 12.14
N VAL A 22 -31.84 18.29 11.50
CA VAL A 22 -32.22 17.10 10.73
C VAL A 22 -31.28 16.89 9.55
N ALA A 23 -30.94 17.96 8.82
CA ALA A 23 -29.99 17.88 7.71
C ALA A 23 -28.61 17.39 8.18
N ALA A 24 -28.11 17.93 9.31
CA ALA A 24 -26.85 17.50 9.90
C ALA A 24 -26.87 16.03 10.33
N ILE A 25 -27.98 15.56 10.91
CA ILE A 25 -28.17 14.14 11.27
C ILE A 25 -28.09 13.26 10.02
N VAL A 26 -28.77 13.64 8.93
CA VAL A 26 -28.72 12.90 7.66
C VAL A 26 -27.29 12.84 7.11
N VAL A 27 -26.57 13.96 7.12
CA VAL A 27 -25.17 14.01 6.68
C VAL A 27 -24.30 13.06 7.51
N PHE A 28 -24.44 13.07 8.85
CA PHE A 28 -23.66 12.19 9.71
C PHE A 28 -23.99 10.71 9.52
N ILE A 29 -25.25 10.37 9.24
CA ILE A 29 -25.62 8.98 8.91
C ILE A 29 -24.94 8.54 7.61
N VAL A 30 -24.99 9.37 6.56
CA VAL A 30 -24.34 9.06 5.27
C VAL A 30 -22.83 8.91 5.43
N LEU A 31 -22.19 9.83 6.16
CA LEU A 31 -20.76 9.74 6.46
C LEU A 31 -20.42 8.51 7.31
N GLY A 32 -21.27 8.16 8.28
CA GLY A 32 -21.11 6.95 9.08
C GLY A 32 -21.18 5.68 8.24
N MET A 33 -22.15 5.60 7.31
CA MET A 33 -22.23 4.47 6.37
C MET A 33 -21.00 4.42 5.46
N TRP A 34 -20.53 5.56 4.94
CA TRP A 34 -19.31 5.61 4.14
C TRP A 34 -18.09 5.12 4.92
N GLN A 35 -17.95 5.51 6.20
CA GLN A 35 -16.88 5.04 7.06
C GLN A 35 -16.94 3.51 7.26
N LEU A 36 -18.13 2.93 7.43
CA LEU A 36 -18.30 1.48 7.55
C LEU A 36 -17.92 0.74 6.27
N THR A 37 -18.33 1.26 5.10
CA THR A 37 -17.93 0.70 3.81
C THR A 37 -16.42 0.73 3.64
N ARG A 38 -15.79 1.89 3.91
CA ARG A 38 -14.34 2.03 3.80
C ARG A 38 -13.58 1.12 4.78
N LEU A 39 -14.15 0.89 5.96
CA LEU A 39 -13.61 -0.06 6.93
C LEU A 39 -13.73 -1.51 6.43
N ALA A 40 -14.84 -1.89 5.80
CA ALA A 40 -15.02 -3.21 5.21
C ALA A 40 -13.99 -3.45 4.10
N GLU A 41 -13.83 -2.50 3.17
CA GLU A 41 -12.80 -2.56 2.11
C GLU A 41 -11.39 -2.80 2.68
N ARG A 42 -11.03 -2.06 3.73
CA ARG A 42 -9.73 -2.23 4.41
C ARG A 42 -9.59 -3.61 5.07
N ARG A 43 -10.66 -4.14 5.65
CA ARG A 43 -10.63 -5.48 6.27
C ARG A 43 -10.50 -6.57 5.21
N ASP A 44 -11.17 -6.43 4.09
CA ASP A 44 -11.10 -7.39 2.99
C ASP A 44 -9.68 -7.42 2.41
N LEU A 45 -9.07 -6.25 2.16
CA LEU A 45 -7.68 -6.14 1.74
C LEU A 45 -6.71 -6.74 2.76
N ASN A 46 -6.86 -6.41 4.05
CA ASN A 46 -6.02 -7.00 5.10
C ASN A 46 -6.15 -8.53 5.14
N THR A 47 -7.36 -9.05 5.02
CA THR A 47 -7.62 -10.50 5.02
C THR A 47 -6.94 -11.16 3.83
N LEU A 48 -7.03 -10.56 2.63
CA LEU A 48 -6.36 -11.01 1.43
C LEU A 48 -4.83 -11.04 1.63
N VAL A 49 -4.25 -9.93 2.10
CA VAL A 49 -2.82 -9.77 2.33
C VAL A 49 -2.32 -10.80 3.34
N THR A 50 -2.97 -10.95 4.50
CA THR A 50 -2.61 -11.95 5.51
C THR A 50 -2.70 -13.36 4.97
N ALA A 51 -3.81 -13.72 4.31
CA ALA A 51 -3.97 -15.06 3.73
C ALA A 51 -2.89 -15.38 2.69
N ARG A 52 -2.45 -14.39 1.90
CA ARG A 52 -1.39 -14.58 0.89
C ARG A 52 0.02 -14.60 1.48
N MET A 53 0.27 -13.86 2.54
CA MET A 53 1.56 -13.88 3.24
C MET A 53 1.79 -15.18 4.02
N ASP A 54 0.72 -15.83 4.49
CA ASP A 54 0.78 -17.10 5.23
C ASP A 54 0.95 -18.33 4.30
N MET A 55 0.80 -18.16 2.99
CA MET A 55 1.05 -19.24 2.03
C MET A 55 2.54 -19.58 1.94
N GLU A 56 2.81 -20.84 1.58
CA GLU A 56 4.18 -21.33 1.39
C GLU A 56 4.91 -20.51 0.33
N VAL A 57 6.17 -20.20 0.64
CA VAL A 57 7.05 -19.45 -0.26
C VAL A 57 7.40 -20.34 -1.45
N ALA A 58 7.05 -19.89 -2.66
CA ALA A 58 7.34 -20.63 -3.89
C ALA A 58 8.24 -19.82 -4.84
N ARG A 59 8.86 -20.51 -5.79
CA ARG A 59 9.64 -19.87 -6.86
C ARG A 59 8.73 -18.97 -7.70
N LEU A 60 9.17 -17.76 -8.02
CA LEU A 60 8.37 -16.87 -8.85
C LEU A 60 8.06 -17.49 -10.21
N ASP A 61 9.04 -18.10 -10.87
CA ASP A 61 8.88 -18.72 -12.20
C ASP A 61 7.80 -19.81 -12.22
N SER A 62 7.67 -20.60 -11.14
CA SER A 62 6.65 -21.65 -11.07
C SER A 62 5.26 -21.08 -10.85
N LEU A 63 5.17 -19.95 -10.15
CA LEU A 63 3.91 -19.24 -9.92
C LEU A 63 3.45 -18.49 -11.18
N THR A 64 4.36 -17.79 -11.87
CA THR A 64 4.04 -17.07 -13.11
C THR A 64 3.68 -18.02 -14.23
N ALA A 65 4.32 -19.18 -14.32
CA ALA A 65 3.94 -20.23 -15.28
C ALA A 65 2.53 -20.80 -15.00
N ARG A 66 2.07 -20.79 -13.74
CA ARG A 66 0.78 -21.36 -13.34
C ARG A 66 -0.37 -20.35 -13.42
N TYR A 67 -0.12 -19.09 -13.06
CA TYR A 67 -1.17 -18.08 -12.86
C TYR A 67 -1.06 -16.88 -13.81
N GLY A 68 0.01 -16.78 -14.62
CA GLY A 68 0.34 -15.56 -15.34
C GLY A 68 1.04 -14.53 -14.43
N PHE A 69 1.41 -13.38 -14.99
CA PHE A 69 2.31 -12.44 -14.30
C PHE A 69 1.67 -11.54 -13.23
N PHE A 70 0.35 -11.54 -13.07
CA PHE A 70 -0.31 -10.52 -12.24
C PHE A 70 -1.51 -11.06 -11.43
N GLU A 71 -2.29 -11.99 -11.99
CA GLU A 71 -3.50 -12.45 -11.30
C GLU A 71 -3.17 -13.42 -10.15
N GLY A 72 -3.40 -12.97 -8.91
CA GLY A 72 -3.29 -13.80 -7.70
C GLY A 72 -1.88 -13.93 -7.11
N LEU A 73 -0.87 -13.24 -7.67
CA LEU A 73 0.50 -13.23 -7.14
C LEU A 73 0.77 -12.09 -6.16
N GLU A 74 0.04 -10.99 -6.27
CA GLU A 74 0.19 -9.84 -5.40
C GLU A 74 0.10 -10.22 -3.90
N PHE A 75 1.00 -9.71 -3.07
CA PHE A 75 1.17 -10.04 -1.65
C PHE A 75 1.63 -11.48 -1.35
N ARG A 76 1.88 -12.33 -2.35
CA ARG A 76 2.48 -13.66 -2.13
C ARG A 76 3.95 -13.51 -1.80
N ARG A 77 4.42 -14.33 -0.86
CA ARG A 77 5.85 -14.50 -0.63
C ARG A 77 6.44 -15.42 -1.69
N THR A 78 7.46 -14.94 -2.38
CA THR A 78 8.12 -15.67 -3.46
C THR A 78 9.62 -15.55 -3.33
N PHE A 79 10.35 -16.49 -3.93
CA PHE A 79 11.80 -16.36 -4.07
C PHE A 79 12.24 -16.47 -5.53
N VAL A 80 13.34 -15.80 -5.82
CA VAL A 80 14.00 -15.76 -7.13
C VAL A 80 15.50 -15.94 -6.95
N THR A 81 16.15 -16.53 -7.94
CA THR A 81 17.61 -16.68 -7.98
C THR A 81 18.14 -16.02 -9.24
N GLY A 82 19.18 -15.21 -9.11
CA GLY A 82 19.73 -14.45 -10.22
C GLY A 82 20.91 -13.58 -9.82
N ARG A 83 21.32 -12.68 -10.73
CA ARG A 83 22.42 -11.75 -10.52
C ARG A 83 21.94 -10.32 -10.59
N TYR A 84 22.38 -9.49 -9.65
CA TYR A 84 22.05 -8.06 -9.67
C TYR A 84 22.77 -7.36 -10.82
N LEU A 85 22.04 -6.49 -11.51
CA LEU A 85 22.55 -5.53 -12.48
C LEU A 85 22.83 -4.21 -11.74
N ALA A 86 23.93 -4.17 -11.00
CA ALA A 86 24.27 -3.06 -10.11
C ALA A 86 24.38 -1.71 -10.83
N GLU A 87 24.80 -1.74 -12.10
CA GLU A 87 24.92 -0.58 -12.96
C GLU A 87 23.56 0.03 -13.37
N HIS A 88 22.45 -0.67 -13.11
CA HIS A 88 21.09 -0.22 -13.36
C HIS A 88 20.30 0.06 -12.07
N GLU A 89 20.99 0.20 -10.93
CA GLU A 89 20.38 0.59 -9.67
C GLU A 89 19.83 2.02 -9.73
N VAL A 90 18.63 2.23 -9.19
CA VAL A 90 17.94 3.53 -9.20
C VAL A 90 17.39 3.89 -7.82
N MET A 91 17.43 5.19 -7.52
CA MET A 91 16.66 5.80 -6.42
C MET A 91 15.33 6.28 -6.98
N TYR A 92 14.24 5.58 -6.63
CA TYR A 92 12.95 5.80 -7.30
C TYR A 92 12.07 6.84 -6.59
N LEU A 93 11.78 6.63 -5.30
CA LEU A 93 10.74 7.40 -4.60
C LEU A 93 11.27 8.05 -3.33
N LEU A 94 11.02 9.37 -3.17
CA LEU A 94 11.28 10.07 -1.92
C LEU A 94 10.16 9.76 -0.91
N VAL A 95 10.49 8.97 0.11
CA VAL A 95 9.59 8.57 1.18
C VAL A 95 10.13 8.99 2.54
N SER A 96 9.22 9.37 3.45
CA SER A 96 9.58 9.65 4.85
C SER A 96 9.50 8.39 5.68
N ARG A 97 10.57 8.07 6.43
CA ARG A 97 10.63 6.97 7.38
C ARG A 97 11.21 7.46 8.69
N ASN A 98 10.49 7.27 9.79
CA ASN A 98 10.88 7.70 11.14
C ASN A 98 11.26 9.20 11.24
N GLY A 99 10.57 10.07 10.49
CA GLY A 99 10.81 11.52 10.49
C GLY A 99 11.98 11.99 9.62
N GLN A 100 12.62 11.09 8.88
CA GLN A 100 13.67 11.41 7.91
C GLN A 100 13.20 11.13 6.49
N SER A 101 13.58 11.98 5.54
CA SER A 101 13.31 11.77 4.12
C SER A 101 14.42 10.94 3.48
N GLY A 102 14.06 10.08 2.54
CA GLY A 102 15.03 9.29 1.79
C GLY A 102 14.42 8.51 0.65
N HIS A 103 15.27 7.84 -0.12
CA HIS A 103 14.89 7.18 -1.35
C HIS A 103 14.74 5.68 -1.18
N VAL A 104 13.79 5.10 -1.91
CA VAL A 104 13.71 3.65 -2.11
C VAL A 104 14.73 3.23 -3.16
N LEU A 105 15.55 2.22 -2.83
CA LEU A 105 16.55 1.65 -3.71
C LEU A 105 15.96 0.47 -4.48
N LEU A 106 15.94 0.57 -5.81
CA LEU A 106 15.51 -0.50 -6.70
C LEU A 106 16.71 -0.96 -7.52
N THR A 107 16.98 -2.27 -7.48
CA THR A 107 18.06 -2.87 -8.27
C THR A 107 17.49 -4.00 -9.12
N PRO A 108 17.68 -3.97 -10.45
CA PRO A 108 17.25 -5.07 -11.30
C PRO A 108 18.03 -6.34 -10.99
N LEU A 109 17.33 -7.47 -10.94
CA LEU A 109 17.89 -8.81 -10.80
C LEU A 109 17.59 -9.59 -12.08
N GLN A 110 18.64 -10.00 -12.79
CA GLN A 110 18.54 -10.88 -13.94
C GLN A 110 18.46 -12.32 -13.48
N LEU A 111 17.36 -13.00 -13.81
CA LEU A 111 17.13 -14.40 -13.50
C LEU A 111 17.84 -15.31 -14.49
N GLU A 112 18.07 -16.57 -14.11
CA GLU A 112 18.62 -17.60 -15.01
C GLU A 112 17.75 -17.84 -16.25
N THR A 113 16.46 -17.55 -16.16
CA THR A 113 15.49 -17.63 -17.27
C THR A 113 15.64 -16.50 -18.30
N GLY A 114 16.49 -15.50 -18.03
CA GLY A 114 16.68 -14.30 -18.84
C GLY A 114 15.69 -13.17 -18.55
N GLN A 115 14.69 -13.41 -17.68
CA GLN A 115 13.79 -12.37 -17.19
C GLN A 115 14.49 -11.43 -16.22
N VAL A 116 14.03 -10.18 -16.16
CA VAL A 116 14.54 -9.18 -15.21
C VAL A 116 13.40 -8.80 -14.27
N VAL A 117 13.68 -8.87 -12.97
CA VAL A 117 12.75 -8.45 -11.92
C VAL A 117 13.33 -7.29 -11.14
N LEU A 118 12.51 -6.30 -10.77
CA LEU A 118 12.93 -5.20 -9.91
C LEU A 118 12.86 -5.64 -8.46
N ILE A 119 13.96 -5.48 -7.72
CA ILE A 119 14.03 -5.78 -6.30
C ILE A 119 14.11 -4.48 -5.52
N GLU A 120 13.12 -4.23 -4.66
CA GLU A 120 13.19 -3.21 -3.62
C GLU A 120 14.18 -3.67 -2.54
N ARG A 121 15.38 -3.08 -2.49
CA ARG A 121 16.43 -3.46 -1.55
C ARG A 121 16.38 -2.71 -0.23
N GLY A 122 15.59 -1.64 -0.17
CA GLY A 122 15.36 -0.89 1.06
C GLY A 122 15.34 0.62 0.84
N TRP A 123 15.68 1.33 1.91
CA TRP A 123 15.61 2.78 1.99
C TRP A 123 16.99 3.36 2.32
N VAL A 124 17.33 4.47 1.68
CA VAL A 124 18.58 5.21 1.90
C VAL A 124 18.27 6.69 2.18
N PRO A 125 19.03 7.37 3.06
CA PRO A 125 18.84 8.79 3.35
C PRO A 125 18.86 9.69 2.09
N ALA A 126 18.11 10.79 2.11
CA ALA A 126 17.99 11.69 0.95
C ALA A 126 19.29 12.42 0.57
N ASP A 127 20.25 12.48 1.49
CA ASP A 127 21.59 13.05 1.30
C ASP A 127 22.60 12.05 0.70
N SER A 128 22.17 10.83 0.38
CA SER A 128 23.02 9.85 -0.33
C SER A 128 23.38 10.35 -1.73
N GLU A 129 24.64 10.17 -2.16
CA GLU A 129 25.18 10.70 -3.43
C GLU A 129 24.67 10.02 -4.73
N GLY A 130 23.53 9.33 -4.67
CA GLY A 130 22.99 8.54 -5.78
C GLY A 130 23.59 7.12 -5.86
N PRO A 131 23.06 6.23 -6.72
CA PRO A 131 23.65 4.92 -6.97
C PRO A 131 25.00 5.01 -7.69
N PRO A 132 25.99 4.16 -7.36
CA PRO A 132 25.96 3.16 -6.29
C PRO A 132 26.05 3.83 -4.90
N VAL A 133 25.18 3.42 -3.98
CA VAL A 133 25.16 3.99 -2.62
C VAL A 133 26.21 3.30 -1.74
N PRO A 134 27.21 4.01 -1.21
CA PRO A 134 28.24 3.41 -0.36
C PRO A 134 27.63 2.69 0.85
N GLY A 135 28.03 1.43 1.08
CA GLY A 135 27.52 0.60 2.17
C GLY A 135 26.15 -0.04 1.93
N ALA A 136 25.50 0.24 0.79
CA ALA A 136 24.27 -0.42 0.35
C ALA A 136 24.44 -1.15 -1.00
N GLU A 137 25.68 -1.47 -1.38
CA GLU A 137 26.02 -2.17 -2.62
C GLU A 137 25.30 -3.54 -2.72
N PRO A 138 24.84 -3.93 -3.91
CA PRO A 138 24.26 -5.25 -4.12
C PRO A 138 25.32 -6.33 -3.94
N PRO A 139 24.98 -7.48 -3.33
CA PRO A 139 25.89 -8.61 -3.28
C PRO A 139 26.30 -9.03 -4.70
N SER A 140 27.56 -9.41 -4.85
CA SER A 140 28.10 -9.90 -6.11
C SER A 140 27.84 -11.39 -6.30
N GLY A 141 27.76 -11.82 -7.57
CA GLY A 141 27.48 -13.20 -7.92
C GLY A 141 25.99 -13.54 -7.92
N ASP A 142 25.69 -14.83 -7.84
CA ASP A 142 24.31 -15.32 -7.91
C ASP A 142 23.72 -15.36 -6.49
N VAL A 143 22.54 -14.76 -6.36
CA VAL A 143 21.86 -14.55 -5.09
C VAL A 143 20.46 -15.14 -5.14
N THR A 144 19.98 -15.65 -4.02
CA THR A 144 18.56 -16.00 -3.85
C THR A 144 17.89 -14.95 -2.99
N VAL A 145 16.90 -14.27 -3.55
CA VAL A 145 16.15 -13.21 -2.89
C VAL A 145 14.76 -13.73 -2.59
N THR A 146 14.34 -13.65 -1.33
CA THR A 146 12.95 -13.90 -0.93
C THR A 146 12.27 -12.58 -0.63
N GLY A 147 11.12 -12.33 -1.24
CA GLY A 147 10.40 -11.08 -1.12
C GLY A 147 8.90 -11.26 -1.29
N MET A 148 8.20 -10.15 -1.27
CA MET A 148 6.78 -10.09 -1.59
C MET A 148 6.62 -9.64 -3.03
N PHE A 149 5.80 -10.35 -3.80
CA PHE A 149 5.44 -9.90 -5.14
C PHE A 149 4.44 -8.74 -5.03
N LEU A 150 4.74 -7.64 -5.73
CA LEU A 150 3.91 -6.46 -5.84
C LEU A 150 3.68 -6.19 -7.32
N ASP A 151 2.42 -5.89 -7.67
CA ASP A 151 2.08 -5.45 -9.01
C ASP A 151 2.60 -4.01 -9.21
N PRO A 152 3.37 -3.72 -10.29
CA PRO A 152 3.84 -2.37 -10.57
C PRO A 152 2.71 -1.34 -10.74
N ASP A 153 1.51 -1.75 -11.17
CA ASP A 153 0.39 -0.82 -11.40
C ASP A 153 -0.32 -0.39 -10.11
N ASP A 154 -0.04 -1.04 -8.97
CA ASP A 154 -0.72 -0.79 -7.69
C ASP A 154 0.02 0.23 -6.77
N ARG A 155 1.05 0.93 -7.28
CA ARG A 155 1.84 1.93 -6.51
C ARG A 155 1.89 3.33 -7.12
#